data_AF-A0A3M2M0R1-F1
#
_entry.id   AF-A0A3M2M0R1-F1
#
_cell.length_a   1.000
_cell.length_b   1.000
_cell.length_c   1.000
_cell.angle_alpha   90.00
_cell.angle_beta   90.00
_cell.angle_gamma   90.00
#
_symmetry.space_group_name_H-M   'P 1'
#
loop_
_entity.id
_entity.type
_entity.pdbx_description
1 polymer ?
#
loop_
_entity_poly.entity_id
_entity_poly.type
_entity_poly.pdbx_seq_one_letter_code
_entity_poly.pdbx_strand_id
1 'polypeptide(L)'
;MTAATGNSTTTSAAPVAAPGDRGQGAMTLAELGRWAGRQSTRLAAKFDLGDSEQDRAFILLAQAAKLGEEAGELQREVLGFVRYQRAEKLDGFTQQSAADEIADVIICAAILAARMGVDVEDAVRQKVARVSL
;
A
#
# COMPACT_ATOMS: atom_id res chain seq x y z
N MET A 1 -5.04 21.39 51.82
CA MET A 1 -4.33 20.19 51.31
C MET A 1 -5.39 19.20 50.84
N THR A 2 -5.66 19.19 49.55
CA THR A 2 -6.61 18.28 48.90
C THR A 2 -5.84 17.56 47.81
N ALA A 3 -5.62 16.26 48.00
CA ALA A 3 -4.88 15.42 47.08
C ALA A 3 -5.74 15.10 45.85
N ALA A 4 -5.26 15.48 44.67
CA ALA A 4 -5.83 15.04 43.40
C ALA A 4 -5.21 13.68 43.02
N THR A 5 -6.03 12.64 43.06
CA THR A 5 -5.71 11.31 42.51
C THR A 5 -5.70 11.38 40.99
N GLY A 6 -4.50 11.42 40.40
CA GLY A 6 -4.30 11.25 38.96
C GLY A 6 -4.45 9.78 38.57
N ASN A 7 -5.46 9.49 37.74
CA ASN A 7 -5.63 8.18 37.12
C ASN A 7 -4.83 8.16 35.81
N SER A 8 -3.68 7.49 35.82
CA SER A 8 -2.88 7.26 34.61
C SER A 8 -3.43 6.07 33.85
N THR A 9 -4.25 6.33 32.84
CA THR A 9 -4.68 5.30 31.89
C THR A 9 -3.51 4.99 30.96
N THR A 10 -2.75 3.95 31.28
CA THR A 10 -1.79 3.32 30.37
C THR A 10 -2.56 2.58 29.29
N THR A 11 -2.68 3.20 28.11
CA THR A 11 -3.14 2.52 26.90
C THR A 11 -2.07 1.50 26.48
N SER A 12 -2.25 0.25 26.92
CA SER A 12 -1.47 -0.88 26.46
C SER A 12 -1.80 -1.13 24.99
N ALA A 13 -0.93 -0.68 24.08
CA ALA A 13 -0.99 -1.09 22.68
C ALA A 13 -0.87 -2.62 22.62
N ALA A 14 -1.86 -3.29 22.02
CA ALA A 14 -1.83 -4.73 21.83
C ALA A 14 -0.59 -5.12 21.00
N PRO A 15 0.08 -6.25 21.33
CA PRO A 15 1.26 -6.68 20.59
C PRO A 15 0.87 -7.02 19.14
N VAL A 16 1.61 -6.43 18.19
CA VAL A 16 1.55 -6.82 16.77
C VAL A 16 1.95 -8.28 16.67
N ALA A 17 1.03 -9.13 16.22
CA ALA A 17 1.29 -10.55 16.02
C ALA A 17 2.47 -10.73 15.04
N ALA A 18 3.44 -11.57 15.42
CA ALA A 18 4.58 -11.88 14.58
C ALA A 18 4.11 -12.51 13.24
N PRO A 19 4.71 -12.16 12.09
CA PRO A 19 4.35 -12.77 10.82
C PRO A 19 4.93 -14.19 10.79
N GLY A 20 4.13 -15.19 11.17
CA GLY A 20 4.61 -16.57 11.25
C GLY A 20 3.60 -17.67 10.98
N ASP A 21 2.30 -17.40 11.11
CA ASP A 21 1.27 -18.41 10.84
C ASP A 21 0.05 -17.77 10.20
N ARG A 22 0.12 -17.54 8.90
CA ARG A 22 -1.08 -17.24 8.10
C ARG A 22 -1.57 -18.58 7.57
N GLY A 23 -2.57 -19.16 8.23
CA GLY A 23 -3.18 -20.43 7.83
C GLY A 23 -3.62 -20.45 6.35
N GLN A 24 -4.01 -21.64 5.87
CA GLN A 24 -4.51 -21.87 4.51
C GLN A 24 -5.50 -20.76 4.09
N GLY A 25 -5.07 -19.87 3.18
CA GLY A 25 -5.82 -18.66 2.79
C GLY A 25 -4.98 -17.38 2.60
N ALA A 26 -3.67 -17.40 2.87
CA ALA A 26 -2.80 -16.25 2.60
C ALA A 26 -2.64 -15.99 1.09
N MET A 27 -2.90 -14.74 0.65
CA MET A 27 -2.66 -14.33 -0.72
C MET A 27 -1.15 -14.31 -1.03
N THR A 28 -0.77 -14.95 -2.13
CA THR A 28 0.58 -14.95 -2.69
C THR A 28 0.83 -13.76 -3.62
N LEU A 29 2.11 -13.42 -3.88
CA LEU A 29 2.46 -12.42 -4.89
C LEU A 29 1.98 -12.83 -6.30
N ALA A 30 1.98 -14.12 -6.60
CA ALA A 30 1.42 -14.67 -7.83
C ALA A 30 -0.07 -14.34 -7.97
N GLU A 31 -0.85 -14.51 -6.90
CA GLU A 31 -2.28 -14.21 -6.87
C GLU A 31 -2.55 -12.71 -6.96
N LEU A 32 -1.73 -11.89 -6.29
CA LEU A 32 -1.77 -10.44 -6.41
C LEU A 32 -1.53 -10.01 -7.86
N GLY A 33 -0.48 -10.55 -8.52
CA GLY A 33 -0.19 -10.25 -9.92
C GLY A 33 -1.34 -10.63 -10.86
N ARG A 34 -1.94 -11.82 -10.67
CA ARG A 34 -3.13 -12.25 -11.43
C ARG A 34 -4.33 -11.34 -11.18
N TRP A 35 -4.57 -10.94 -9.94
CA TRP A 35 -5.63 -9.99 -9.59
C TRP A 35 -5.39 -8.62 -10.23
N ALA A 36 -4.17 -8.12 -10.18
CA ALA A 36 -3.75 -6.84 -10.73
C ALA A 36 -3.93 -6.79 -12.25
N GLY A 37 -3.59 -7.88 -12.96
CA GLY A 37 -3.88 -8.02 -14.39
C GLY A 37 -5.37 -7.90 -14.71
N ARG A 38 -6.24 -8.54 -13.92
CA ARG A 38 -7.70 -8.39 -14.10
C ARG A 38 -8.19 -6.97 -13.80
N GLN A 39 -7.66 -6.32 -12.77
CA GLN A 39 -8.03 -4.92 -12.48
C GLN A 39 -7.58 -3.97 -13.58
N SER A 40 -6.38 -4.19 -14.13
CA SER A 40 -5.88 -3.41 -15.25
C SER A 40 -6.81 -3.50 -16.47
N THR A 41 -7.28 -4.70 -16.82
CA THR A 41 -8.27 -4.89 -17.90
C THR A 41 -9.57 -4.15 -17.61
N ARG A 42 -10.06 -4.22 -16.36
CA ARG A 42 -11.28 -3.50 -15.95
C ARG A 42 -11.14 -1.99 -16.02
N LEU A 43 -9.98 -1.46 -15.63
CA LEU A 43 -9.69 -0.03 -15.72
C LEU A 43 -9.67 0.43 -17.18
N ALA A 44 -9.00 -0.31 -18.08
CA ALA A 44 -9.00 0.00 -19.50
C ALA A 44 -10.43 0.05 -20.07
N ALA A 45 -11.24 -0.97 -19.77
CA ALA A 45 -12.63 -1.02 -20.19
C ALA A 45 -13.48 0.13 -19.62
N LYS A 46 -13.25 0.54 -18.37
CA LYS A 46 -13.98 1.65 -17.73
C LYS A 46 -13.76 3.00 -18.44
N PHE A 47 -12.61 3.17 -19.09
CA PHE A 47 -12.25 4.39 -19.80
C PHE A 47 -12.38 4.25 -21.33
N ASP A 48 -13.04 3.20 -21.82
CA ASP A 48 -13.21 2.88 -23.25
C ASP A 48 -11.87 2.86 -24.02
N LEU A 49 -10.80 2.42 -23.36
CA LEU A 49 -9.46 2.36 -23.92
C LEU A 49 -9.27 1.07 -24.73
N GLY A 50 -8.80 1.22 -25.96
CA GLY A 50 -8.44 0.12 -26.84
C GLY A 50 -6.99 -0.35 -26.69
N ASP A 51 -6.48 -0.95 -27.76
CA ASP A 51 -5.10 -1.48 -27.85
C ASP A 51 -4.13 -0.54 -28.59
N SER A 52 -4.57 0.68 -28.91
CA SER A 52 -3.71 1.65 -29.57
C SER A 52 -2.51 2.00 -28.69
N GLU A 53 -1.39 2.40 -29.31
CA GLU A 53 -0.21 2.86 -28.58
C GLU A 53 -0.55 4.02 -27.63
N GLN A 54 -1.40 4.93 -28.08
CA GLN A 54 -1.85 6.08 -27.30
C GLN A 54 -2.66 5.65 -26.07
N ASP A 55 -3.59 4.70 -26.21
CA ASP A 55 -4.39 4.17 -25.10
C ASP A 55 -3.52 3.43 -24.07
N ARG A 56 -2.54 2.66 -24.56
CA ARG A 56 -1.57 1.95 -23.72
C ARG A 56 -0.68 2.92 -22.95
N ALA A 57 -0.19 3.97 -23.60
CA ALA A 57 0.60 5.00 -22.94
C ALA A 57 -0.24 5.77 -21.90
N PHE A 58 -1.48 6.14 -22.25
CA PHE A 58 -2.37 6.88 -21.37
C PHE A 58 -2.62 6.14 -20.05
N ILE A 59 -3.03 4.88 -20.11
CA ILE A 59 -3.30 4.11 -18.88
C ILE A 59 -2.04 3.87 -18.04
N LEU A 60 -0.87 3.65 -18.68
CA LEU A 60 0.40 3.51 -17.96
C LEU A 60 0.72 4.78 -17.17
N LEU A 61 0.59 5.95 -17.80
CA LEU A 61 0.83 7.24 -17.15
C LEU A 61 -0.22 7.53 -16.06
N ALA A 62 -1.49 7.19 -16.29
CA ALA A 62 -2.53 7.31 -15.28
C ALA A 62 -2.25 6.43 -14.05
N GLN A 63 -1.80 5.18 -14.25
CA GLN A 63 -1.43 4.30 -13.13
C GLN A 63 -0.14 4.76 -12.42
N ALA A 64 0.82 5.33 -13.14
CA ALA A 64 2.01 5.93 -12.53
C ALA A 64 1.64 7.16 -11.67
N ALA A 65 0.71 8.00 -12.14
CA ALA A 65 0.19 9.11 -11.37
C ALA A 65 -0.54 8.63 -10.11
N LYS A 66 -1.38 7.59 -10.22
CA LYS A 66 -2.09 7.00 -9.07
C LYS A 66 -1.12 6.40 -8.04
N LEU A 67 -0.05 5.72 -8.48
CA LEU A 67 1.02 5.27 -7.58
C LEU A 67 1.67 6.45 -6.83
N GLY A 68 1.88 7.59 -7.50
CA GLY A 68 2.39 8.81 -6.87
C GLY A 68 1.45 9.39 -5.82
N GLU A 69 0.14 9.34 -6.07
CA GLU A 69 -0.91 9.72 -5.10
C GLU A 69 -0.81 8.85 -3.83
N GLU A 70 -0.85 7.52 -3.96
CA GLU A 70 -0.78 6.61 -2.79
C GLU A 70 0.55 6.71 -2.04
N ALA A 71 1.66 6.98 -2.74
CA ALA A 71 2.93 7.22 -2.08
C ALA A 71 2.90 8.50 -1.22
N GLY A 72 2.20 9.53 -1.67
CA GLY A 72 1.96 10.75 -0.89
C GLY A 72 1.04 10.50 0.31
N GLU A 73 0.04 9.64 0.14
CA GLU A 73 -0.86 9.22 1.21
C GLU A 73 -0.11 8.44 2.30
N LEU A 74 0.72 7.47 1.89
CA LEU A 74 1.61 6.76 2.80
C LEU A 74 2.58 7.71 3.52
N GLN A 75 3.14 8.71 2.84
CA GLN A 75 4.00 9.71 3.50
C GLN A 75 3.26 10.48 4.60
N ARG A 76 1.97 10.80 4.40
CA ARG A 76 1.13 11.42 5.42
C ARG A 76 1.01 10.52 6.65
N GLU A 77 0.73 9.23 6.47
CA GLU A 77 0.63 8.28 7.58
C GLU A 77 1.97 8.06 8.29
N VAL A 78 3.09 8.05 7.55
CA VAL A 78 4.45 8.01 8.15
C VAL A 78 4.69 9.24 9.02
N LEU A 79 4.35 10.44 8.55
CA LEU A 79 4.44 11.67 9.36
C LEU A 79 3.53 11.60 10.60
N GLY A 80 2.37 10.96 10.48
CA GLY A 80 1.49 10.68 11.61
C GLY A 80 2.12 9.74 12.63
N PHE A 81 2.75 8.66 12.16
CA PHE A 81 3.43 7.67 13.00
C PHE A 81 4.59 8.29 13.79
N VAL A 82 5.42 9.13 13.16
CA VAL A 82 6.54 9.83 13.82
C VAL A 82 6.12 11.13 14.52
N ARG A 83 4.83 11.47 14.52
CA ARG A 83 4.25 12.67 15.15
C ARG A 83 4.81 14.01 14.62
N TYR A 84 5.22 14.06 13.35
CA TYR A 84 5.76 15.28 12.71
C TYR A 84 4.73 16.04 11.85
N GLN A 85 3.48 15.61 11.85
CA GLN A 85 2.38 16.36 11.23
C GLN A 85 1.93 17.57 12.08
N ARG A 86 1.25 18.53 11.43
CA ARG A 86 0.67 19.70 12.13
C ARG A 86 -0.28 19.24 13.24
N ALA A 87 -0.32 19.98 14.35
CA ALA A 87 -1.09 19.61 15.54
C ALA A 87 -2.57 19.31 15.24
N GLU A 88 -3.18 20.09 14.34
CA GLU A 88 -4.56 19.94 13.86
C GLU A 88 -4.84 18.62 13.10
N LYS A 89 -3.79 17.89 12.69
CA LYS A 89 -3.88 16.62 11.94
C LYS A 89 -3.44 15.40 12.75
N LEU A 90 -2.95 15.60 13.98
CA LEU A 90 -2.40 14.53 14.81
C LEU A 90 -3.41 13.44 15.19
N ASP A 91 -4.70 13.77 15.18
CA ASP A 91 -5.79 12.89 15.61
C ASP A 91 -6.28 11.92 14.50
N GLY A 92 -5.83 12.11 13.25
CA GLY A 92 -6.26 11.28 12.12
C GLY A 92 -5.47 9.98 11.92
N PHE A 93 -4.29 9.88 12.53
CA PHE A 93 -3.41 8.73 12.34
C PHE A 93 -3.88 7.49 13.13
N THR A 94 -3.91 6.34 12.47
CA THR A 94 -4.06 5.04 13.12
C THR A 94 -3.06 4.04 12.53
N GLN A 95 -2.75 2.97 13.26
CA GLN A 95 -1.89 1.91 12.71
C GLN A 95 -2.56 1.18 11.54
N GLN A 96 -3.90 1.11 11.53
CA GLN A 96 -4.65 0.52 10.43
C GLN A 96 -4.60 1.39 9.18
N SER A 97 -4.78 2.72 9.30
CA SER A 97 -4.66 3.63 8.16
C SER A 97 -3.28 3.54 7.51
N ALA A 98 -2.20 3.50 8.30
CA ALA A 98 -0.87 3.26 7.76
C ALA A 98 -0.73 1.92 7.01
N ALA A 99 -1.35 0.85 7.53
CA ALA A 99 -1.33 -0.46 6.88
C ALA A 99 -2.10 -0.45 5.56
N ASP A 100 -3.23 0.26 5.51
CA ASP A 100 -4.05 0.43 4.31
C ASP A 100 -3.27 1.19 3.23
N GLU A 101 -2.61 2.31 3.58
CA GLU A 101 -1.80 3.07 2.60
C GLU A 101 -0.58 2.28 2.08
N ILE A 102 0.04 1.45 2.93
CA ILE A 102 1.09 0.52 2.46
C ILE A 102 0.50 -0.47 1.45
N ALA A 103 -0.70 -0.97 1.71
CA ALA A 103 -1.38 -1.90 0.80
C ALA A 103 -1.74 -1.23 -0.53
N ASP A 104 -2.22 0.00 -0.51
CA ASP A 104 -2.58 0.77 -1.70
C ASP A 104 -1.38 1.04 -2.61
N VAL A 105 -0.22 1.38 -2.03
CA VAL A 105 1.04 1.50 -2.78
C VAL A 105 1.42 0.17 -3.43
N ILE A 106 1.34 -0.95 -2.70
CA ILE A 106 1.66 -2.29 -3.24
C ILE A 106 0.69 -2.67 -4.37
N ILE A 107 -0.60 -2.39 -4.20
CA ILE A 107 -1.65 -2.65 -5.19
C ILE A 107 -1.40 -1.85 -6.46
N CYS A 108 -1.14 -0.55 -6.34
CA CYS A 108 -0.86 0.32 -7.48
C CYS A 108 0.41 -0.12 -8.22
N ALA A 109 1.47 -0.47 -7.49
CA ALA A 109 2.68 -1.02 -8.08
C ALA A 109 2.44 -2.34 -8.83
N ALA A 110 1.61 -3.24 -8.28
CA ALA A 110 1.26 -4.50 -8.93
C ALA A 110 0.43 -4.30 -10.20
N ILE A 111 -0.52 -3.35 -10.22
CA ILE A 111 -1.32 -3.00 -11.42
C ILE A 111 -0.41 -2.41 -12.49
N LEU A 112 0.51 -1.52 -12.11
CA LEU A 112 1.50 -0.95 -13.02
C LEU A 112 2.41 -2.03 -13.62
N ALA A 113 2.94 -2.92 -12.78
CA ALA A 113 3.75 -4.07 -13.22
C ALA A 113 2.99 -4.94 -14.23
N ALA A 114 1.73 -5.29 -13.94
CA ALA A 114 0.90 -6.07 -14.85
C ALA A 114 0.73 -5.37 -16.21
N ARG A 115 0.56 -4.04 -16.23
CA ARG A 115 0.48 -3.28 -17.48
C ARG A 115 1.78 -3.24 -18.28
N MET A 116 2.91 -3.29 -17.60
CA MET A 116 4.23 -3.35 -18.21
C MET A 116 4.62 -4.78 -18.64
N GLY A 117 3.77 -5.78 -18.39
CA GLY A 117 4.08 -7.18 -18.65
C GLY A 117 5.13 -7.76 -17.69
N VAL A 118 5.28 -7.17 -16.50
CA VAL A 118 6.22 -7.62 -15.48
C VAL A 118 5.56 -8.63 -14.56
N ASP A 119 6.16 -9.80 -14.43
CA ASP A 119 5.81 -10.77 -13.38
C ASP A 119 6.32 -10.25 -12.03
N VAL A 120 5.40 -9.79 -11.18
CA VAL A 120 5.74 -9.18 -9.89
C VAL A 120 6.38 -10.17 -8.91
N GLU A 121 5.97 -11.44 -8.91
CA GLU A 121 6.53 -12.44 -8.02
C GLU A 121 7.98 -12.71 -8.41
N ASP A 122 8.22 -12.95 -9.71
CA ASP A 122 9.56 -13.19 -10.20
C ASP A 122 10.47 -11.97 -10.04
N ALA A 123 9.96 -10.76 -10.34
CA ALA A 123 10.71 -9.52 -10.19
C ALA A 123 11.15 -9.28 -8.73
N VAL A 124 10.24 -9.47 -7.76
CA VAL A 124 10.55 -9.33 -6.33
C VAL A 124 11.54 -10.42 -5.89
N ARG A 125 11.29 -11.68 -6.25
CA ARG A 125 12.18 -12.82 -5.92
C ARG A 125 13.61 -12.58 -6.40
N GLN A 126 13.78 -12.16 -7.66
CA GLN A 126 15.08 -11.86 -8.24
C GLN A 126 15.73 -10.62 -7.59
N LYS A 127 14.94 -9.61 -7.21
CA LYS A 127 15.48 -8.41 -6.58
C LYS A 127 15.98 -8.70 -5.16
N VAL A 128 15.18 -9.39 -4.35
CA VAL A 128 15.53 -9.77 -2.97
C VAL A 128 16.81 -10.61 -2.93
N ALA A 129 16.99 -11.55 -3.86
CA ALA A 129 18.21 -12.36 -3.94
C ALA A 129 19.50 -11.56 -4.21
N ARG A 130 19.38 -10.33 -4.72
CA ARG A 130 20.51 -9.44 -5.05
C ARG A 130 20.67 -8.28 -4.06
N VAL A 131 19.68 -8.04 -3.22
CA VAL A 131 19.73 -6.95 -2.23
C VAL A 131 20.48 -7.45 -1.01
N SER A 132 21.58 -6.77 -0.69
CA SER A 132 22.27 -6.86 0.61
C SER A 132 21.88 -5.61 1.38
N LEU A 133 21.24 -5.76 2.54
CA LEU A 133 20.91 -4.66 3.46
C LEU A 133 21.93 -4.61 4.60
#